data_AF-A0A5Q4C7R5-F1
#
_entry.id   AF-A0A5Q4C7R5-F1
#
_cell.length_a   1.000
_cell.length_b   1.000
_cell.length_c   1.000
_cell.angle_alpha   90.00
_cell.angle_beta   90.00
_cell.angle_gamma   90.00
#
_symmetry.space_group_name_H-M   'P 1'
#
loop_
_entity.id
_entity.type
_entity.pdbx_description
1 polymer ?
#
loop_
_entity_poly.entity_id
_entity_poly.type
_entity_poly.pdbx_seq_one_letter_code
_entity_poly.pdbx_strand_id
1 'polypeptide(L)'
;MSTSRVRFHLLEATFTFLFFARVEFEIEYLFDDILPWKREDVPWQPGCSHSALMERPRGLFDMNDEQVIAYKAERQKRAKERQAIKALRKHLASKAHLEQVRLAEGGAPKVVSADTARCRKFSAKHKAAKTYYCPVCDRAFNIKGHLKKHKKHLAKVAAAAATENHKCTVSEMVRKYRGI
;
A
#
# COMPACT_ATOMS: atom_id res chain seq x y z
N MET A 1 -6.86 27.56 3.80
CA MET A 1 -7.54 26.51 4.60
C MET A 1 -8.12 25.43 3.68
N SER A 2 -7.75 24.15 3.80
CA SER A 2 -8.47 23.10 3.04
C SER A 2 -9.77 22.76 3.77
N THR A 3 -10.90 23.15 3.18
CA THR A 3 -12.27 22.99 3.69
C THR A 3 -12.59 21.60 4.25
N SER A 4 -12.01 20.54 3.68
CA SER A 4 -12.27 19.15 4.11
C SER A 4 -11.73 18.80 5.49
N ARG A 5 -10.61 19.38 5.92
CA ARG A 5 -9.97 19.02 7.21
C ARG A 5 -10.67 19.68 8.40
N VAL A 6 -11.16 20.90 8.21
CA VAL A 6 -11.98 21.62 9.19
C VAL A 6 -13.31 20.88 9.40
N ARG A 7 -13.93 20.40 8.31
CA ARG A 7 -15.16 19.59 8.37
C ARG A 7 -14.98 18.27 9.13
N PHE A 8 -13.85 17.58 8.93
CA PHE A 8 -13.57 16.33 9.62
C PHE A 8 -13.40 16.53 11.14
N HIS A 9 -12.66 17.56 11.56
CA HIS A 9 -12.50 17.87 12.99
C HIS A 9 -13.79 18.39 13.63
N LEU A 10 -14.64 19.12 12.89
CA LEU A 10 -15.97 19.50 13.37
C LEU A 10 -16.86 18.27 13.60
N LEU A 11 -16.83 17.29 12.71
CA LEU A 11 -17.56 16.02 12.87
C LEU A 11 -17.05 15.23 14.07
N GLU A 12 -15.73 15.08 14.20
CA GLU A 12 -15.09 14.42 15.34
C GLU A 12 -15.49 15.07 16.67
N ALA A 13 -15.38 16.39 16.77
CA ALA A 13 -15.77 17.15 17.95
C ALA A 13 -17.27 17.05 18.27
N THR A 14 -18.15 17.05 17.25
CA THR A 14 -19.60 16.88 17.46
C THR A 14 -19.93 15.47 17.95
N PHE A 15 -19.32 14.43 17.39
CA PHE A 15 -19.55 13.06 17.85
C PHE A 15 -19.00 12.83 19.27
N THR A 16 -17.83 13.38 19.61
CA THR A 16 -17.32 13.32 20.98
C THR A 16 -18.24 14.04 21.97
N PHE A 17 -18.81 15.19 21.59
CA PHE A 17 -19.76 15.92 22.44
C PHE A 17 -21.09 15.18 22.59
N LEU A 18 -21.66 14.68 21.49
CA LEU A 18 -22.91 13.93 21.46
C LEU A 18 -22.86 12.64 22.28
N PHE A 19 -21.72 11.96 22.29
CA PHE A 19 -21.61 10.64 22.93
C PHE A 19 -20.92 10.63 24.30
N PHE A 20 -20.13 11.64 24.66
CA PHE A 20 -19.25 11.54 25.84
C PHE A 20 -19.29 12.71 26.81
N ALA A 21 -20.04 13.78 26.56
CA ALA A 21 -20.10 14.89 27.48
C ALA A 21 -21.55 15.31 27.76
N ARG A 22 -22.10 14.80 28.86
CA ARG A 22 -22.49 15.61 30.04
C ARG A 22 -23.78 15.17 30.74
N VAL A 23 -24.54 14.23 30.19
CA VAL A 23 -25.80 13.75 30.82
C VAL A 23 -25.87 12.24 30.70
N GLU A 24 -26.25 11.56 31.78
CA GLU A 24 -26.62 10.14 31.75
C GLU A 24 -27.89 10.03 30.89
N PHE A 25 -27.76 9.50 29.68
CA PHE A 25 -28.92 9.30 28.82
C PHE A 25 -29.52 7.91 29.05
N GLU A 26 -30.85 7.80 29.03
CA GLU A 26 -31.55 6.51 29.15
C GLU A 26 -31.13 5.48 28.10
N ILE A 27 -30.45 5.88 27.02
CA ILE A 27 -29.97 4.99 25.94
C ILE A 27 -28.55 4.48 26.15
N GLU A 28 -27.87 4.82 27.25
CA GLU A 28 -26.48 4.41 27.51
C GLU A 28 -26.32 2.87 27.59
N TYR A 29 -27.35 2.14 28.01
CA TYR A 29 -27.36 0.67 28.04
C TYR A 29 -27.09 0.01 26.68
N LEU A 30 -27.37 0.70 25.56
CA LEU A 30 -27.11 0.18 24.21
C LEU A 30 -25.61 0.14 23.89
N PHE A 31 -24.80 0.92 24.60
CA PHE A 31 -23.37 1.04 24.34
C PHE A 31 -22.51 0.19 25.28
N ASP A 32 -23.08 -0.35 26.37
CA ASP A 32 -22.38 -1.20 27.34
C ASP A 32 -21.79 -2.47 26.70
N ASP A 33 -22.48 -3.05 25.71
CA ASP A 33 -22.02 -4.24 24.99
C ASP A 33 -21.01 -3.92 23.88
N ILE A 34 -20.95 -2.66 23.43
CA ILE A 34 -20.13 -2.22 22.31
C ILE A 34 -18.78 -1.69 22.80
N LEU A 35 -18.77 -1.02 23.95
CA LEU A 35 -17.59 -0.41 24.52
C LEU A 35 -16.84 -1.41 25.41
N PRO A 36 -15.50 -1.54 25.29
CA PRO A 36 -14.74 -2.45 26.13
C PRO A 36 -14.52 -1.95 27.57
N TRP A 37 -15.18 -0.87 27.98
CA TRP A 37 -15.09 -0.25 29.29
C TRP A 37 -16.45 0.33 29.70
N LYS A 38 -16.76 0.30 31.00
CA LYS A 38 -17.94 0.97 31.55
C LYS A 38 -17.65 2.43 31.87
N ARG A 39 -18.70 3.23 32.03
CA ARG A 39 -18.58 4.64 32.36
C ARG A 39 -17.90 4.85 33.72
N GLU A 40 -18.21 3.99 34.70
CA GLU A 40 -17.62 4.06 36.05
C GLU A 40 -16.12 3.73 36.07
N ASP A 41 -15.64 2.91 35.13
CA ASP A 41 -14.24 2.47 35.06
C ASP A 41 -13.30 3.59 34.58
N VAL A 42 -13.85 4.66 34.01
CA VAL A 42 -13.09 5.81 33.53
C VAL A 42 -13.06 6.88 34.62
N PRO A 43 -11.88 7.22 35.19
CA PRO A 43 -11.77 8.24 36.23
C PRO A 43 -12.00 9.63 35.62
N TRP A 44 -13.26 10.06 35.58
CA TRP A 44 -13.68 11.39 35.13
C TRP A 44 -13.31 12.44 36.19
N GLN A 45 -12.09 12.96 36.16
CA GLN A 45 -11.72 14.06 37.05
C GLN A 45 -12.46 15.36 36.67
N PRO A 46 -12.93 16.17 37.64
CA PRO A 46 -13.48 17.50 37.37
C PRO A 46 -12.35 18.40 36.85
N GLY A 47 -12.25 18.53 35.53
CA GLY A 47 -11.10 19.14 34.86
C GLY A 47 -10.43 18.27 33.80
N CYS A 48 -10.93 17.05 33.55
CA CYS A 48 -10.55 16.27 32.38
C CYS A 48 -10.99 17.02 31.10
N SER A 49 -10.07 17.81 30.56
CA SER A 49 -10.24 18.66 29.38
C SER A 49 -9.99 17.92 28.07
N HIS A 50 -9.97 16.59 28.08
CA HIS A 50 -9.97 15.77 26.86
C HIS A 50 -11.35 15.80 26.18
N SER A 51 -11.89 16.99 25.97
CA SER A 51 -12.81 17.22 24.88
C SER A 51 -11.94 17.45 23.65
N ALA A 52 -12.19 16.70 22.58
CA ALA A 52 -11.57 16.96 21.28
C ALA A 52 -11.77 18.42 20.80
N LEU A 53 -12.71 19.18 21.40
CA LEU A 53 -12.87 20.63 21.19
C LEU A 53 -11.76 21.48 21.82
N MET A 54 -11.16 21.06 22.94
CA MET A 54 -10.11 21.81 23.65
C MET A 54 -8.70 21.40 23.22
N GLU A 55 -8.57 20.25 22.55
CA GLU A 55 -7.36 19.95 21.79
C GLU A 55 -7.29 20.89 20.58
N ARG A 56 -6.48 21.95 20.68
CA ARG A 56 -6.09 22.72 19.49
C ARG A 56 -5.57 21.70 18.47
N PRO A 57 -6.15 21.61 17.25
CA PRO A 57 -5.82 20.51 16.36
C PRO A 57 -4.31 20.48 16.18
N ARG A 58 -3.62 19.34 16.34
CA ARG A 58 -2.15 19.36 16.16
C ARG A 58 -1.84 19.58 14.68
N GLY A 59 -1.29 20.76 14.36
CA GLY A 59 -0.98 21.17 13.00
C GLY A 59 -0.23 22.50 12.95
N LEU A 60 0.51 22.73 11.85
CA LEU A 60 1.10 24.02 11.55
C LEU A 60 0.01 24.90 10.89
N PHE A 61 -0.67 25.75 11.67
CA PHE A 61 -1.74 26.63 11.17
C PHE A 61 -1.23 27.98 10.67
N ASP A 62 -0.05 28.37 11.15
CA ASP A 62 0.54 29.68 10.85
C ASP A 62 1.46 29.62 9.62
N MET A 63 1.33 28.59 8.79
CA MET A 63 2.13 28.40 7.58
C MET A 63 1.45 29.04 6.36
N ASN A 64 2.21 29.86 5.63
CA ASN A 64 1.83 30.33 4.30
C ASN A 64 1.74 29.14 3.30
N ASP A 65 1.03 29.31 2.19
CA ASP A 65 0.82 28.27 1.17
C ASP A 65 2.15 27.70 0.65
N GLU A 66 3.17 28.55 0.48
CA GLU A 66 4.52 28.14 0.10
C GLU A 66 5.18 27.22 1.15
N GLN A 67 5.02 27.56 2.42
CA GLN A 67 5.54 26.78 3.55
C GLN A 67 4.81 25.43 3.68
N VAL A 68 3.50 25.41 3.40
CA VAL A 68 2.70 24.17 3.36
C VAL A 68 3.17 23.25 2.22
N ILE A 69 3.49 23.79 1.06
CA ILE A 69 4.03 23.04 -0.07
C ILE A 69 5.40 22.45 0.27
N ALA A 70 6.30 23.26 0.84
CA ALA A 70 7.62 22.82 1.29
C ALA A 70 7.53 21.70 2.34
N TYR A 71 6.65 21.86 3.34
CA TYR A 71 6.40 20.85 4.37
C TYR A 71 5.86 19.53 3.78
N LYS A 72 4.94 19.61 2.81
CA LYS A 72 4.44 18.41 2.10
C LYS A 72 5.56 17.72 1.32
N ALA A 73 6.41 18.47 0.63
CA ALA A 73 7.55 17.92 -0.11
C ALA A 73 8.54 17.22 0.84
N GLU A 74 8.85 17.84 1.97
CA GLU A 74 9.70 17.25 2.99
C GLU A 74 9.09 15.98 3.61
N ARG A 75 7.78 16.00 3.92
CA ARG A 75 7.06 14.82 4.41
C ARG A 75 7.11 13.68 3.39
N GLN A 76 6.96 13.98 2.11
CA GLN A 76 7.10 12.99 1.03
C GLN A 76 8.53 12.43 0.98
N LYS A 77 9.55 13.27 1.15
CA LYS A 77 10.96 12.83 1.22
C LYS A 77 11.16 11.84 2.39
N ARG A 78 10.74 12.21 3.61
CA ARG A 78 10.80 11.34 4.80
C ARG A 78 10.01 10.04 4.61
N ALA A 79 8.87 10.09 3.92
CA ALA A 79 8.08 8.89 3.63
C ALA A 79 8.82 7.94 2.66
N LYS A 80 9.44 8.46 1.60
CA LYS A 80 10.25 7.68 0.66
C LYS A 80 11.46 7.06 1.36
N GLU A 81 12.16 7.81 2.21
CA GLU A 81 13.28 7.32 3.01
C GLU A 81 12.86 6.17 3.92
N ARG A 82 11.76 6.33 4.69
CA ARG A 82 11.21 5.24 5.52
C ARG A 82 10.81 4.03 4.69
N GLN A 83 10.24 4.23 3.51
CA GLN A 83 9.87 3.15 2.61
C GLN A 83 11.11 2.39 2.12
N ALA A 84 12.19 3.10 1.78
CA ALA A 84 13.46 2.50 1.39
C ALA A 84 14.08 1.67 2.53
N ILE A 85 14.11 2.21 3.75
CA ILE A 85 14.60 1.49 4.94
C ILE A 85 13.78 0.21 5.18
N LYS A 86 12.46 0.32 5.12
CA LYS A 86 11.57 -0.85 5.28
C LYS A 86 11.79 -1.90 4.19
N ALA A 87 11.96 -1.47 2.95
CA ALA A 87 12.25 -2.37 1.82
C ALA A 87 13.59 -3.08 2.00
N LEU A 88 14.64 -2.37 2.42
CA LEU A 88 15.94 -2.94 2.72
C LEU A 88 15.85 -3.97 3.85
N ARG A 89 15.21 -3.62 4.98
CA ARG A 89 15.02 -4.54 6.10
C ARG A 89 14.29 -5.82 5.67
N LYS A 90 13.26 -5.68 4.84
CA LYS A 90 12.53 -6.83 4.28
C LYS A 90 13.40 -7.69 3.36
N HIS A 91 14.27 -7.06 2.54
CA HIS A 91 15.21 -7.77 1.68
C HIS A 91 16.23 -8.56 2.51
N LEU A 92 16.88 -7.93 3.49
CA LEU A 92 17.88 -8.56 4.35
C LEU A 92 17.29 -9.75 5.13
N ALA A 93 16.05 -9.65 5.57
CA ALA A 93 15.33 -10.74 6.24
C ALA A 93 14.82 -11.85 5.30
N SER A 94 14.95 -11.70 3.97
CA SER A 94 14.43 -12.67 3.03
C SER A 94 15.31 -13.92 2.96
N LYS A 95 14.68 -15.10 2.81
CA LYS A 95 15.41 -16.38 2.63
C LYS A 95 16.37 -16.36 1.44
N ALA A 96 16.05 -15.59 0.40
CA ALA A 96 16.91 -15.43 -0.76
C ALA A 96 18.21 -14.69 -0.42
N HIS A 97 18.13 -13.61 0.37
CA HIS A 97 19.32 -12.89 0.84
C HIS A 97 20.18 -13.77 1.75
N LEU A 98 19.56 -14.46 2.71
CA LEU A 98 20.28 -15.38 3.60
C LEU A 98 21.01 -16.49 2.82
N GLU A 99 20.38 -17.04 1.80
CA GLU A 99 21.01 -18.05 0.94
C GLU A 99 22.18 -17.44 0.13
N GLN A 100 22.05 -16.20 -0.35
CA GLN A 100 23.16 -15.52 -1.04
C GLN A 100 24.37 -15.31 -0.11
N VAL A 101 24.14 -14.91 1.15
CA VAL A 101 25.20 -14.77 2.15
C VAL A 101 25.85 -16.13 2.43
N ARG A 102 25.06 -17.18 2.66
CA ARG A 102 25.56 -18.54 2.87
C ARG A 102 26.46 -19.02 1.73
N LEU A 103 26.08 -18.74 0.48
CA LEU A 103 26.89 -19.09 -0.69
C LEU A 103 28.18 -18.26 -0.76
N ALA A 104 28.15 -16.99 -0.39
CA ALA A 104 29.34 -16.14 -0.33
C ALA A 104 30.33 -16.57 0.77
N GLU A 105 29.84 -17.11 1.88
CA GLU A 105 30.64 -17.68 2.97
C GLU A 105 31.22 -19.07 2.66
N GLY A 106 31.12 -19.54 1.41
CA GLY A 106 31.66 -20.83 0.98
C GLY A 106 30.68 -22.00 1.09
N GLY A 107 29.40 -21.73 1.34
CA GLY A 107 28.36 -22.76 1.34
C GLY A 107 28.20 -23.41 -0.05
N ALA A 108 28.06 -24.73 -0.08
CA ALA A 108 27.80 -25.45 -1.33
C ALA A 108 26.45 -25.06 -1.95
N PRO A 109 26.35 -24.87 -3.28
CA PRO A 109 25.09 -24.59 -3.97
C PRO A 109 24.04 -25.67 -3.73
N LYS A 110 22.78 -25.26 -3.53
CA LYS A 110 21.67 -26.21 -3.42
C LYS A 110 21.50 -26.97 -4.74
N VAL A 111 21.64 -28.30 -4.68
CA VAL A 111 21.42 -29.18 -5.83
C VAL A 111 19.96 -29.06 -6.28
N VAL A 112 19.76 -28.69 -7.53
CA VAL A 112 18.44 -28.58 -8.15
C VAL A 112 18.03 -29.95 -8.67
N SER A 113 16.77 -30.36 -8.49
CA SER A 113 16.28 -31.63 -9.03
C SER A 113 16.40 -31.67 -10.55
N ALA A 114 16.66 -32.87 -11.10
CA ALA A 114 16.80 -33.07 -12.54
C ALA A 114 15.58 -32.55 -13.33
N ASP A 115 14.37 -32.76 -12.80
CA ASP A 115 13.14 -32.26 -13.41
C ASP A 115 13.06 -30.73 -13.44
N THR A 116 13.45 -30.07 -12.34
CA THR A 116 13.47 -28.62 -12.27
C THR A 116 14.48 -28.04 -13.25
N ALA A 117 15.66 -28.67 -13.38
CA ALA A 117 16.66 -28.27 -14.36
C ALA A 117 16.15 -28.44 -15.80
N ARG A 118 15.46 -29.56 -16.10
CA ARG A 118 14.82 -29.81 -17.40
C ARG A 118 13.76 -28.75 -17.72
N CYS A 119 12.89 -28.42 -16.77
CA CYS A 119 11.86 -27.38 -16.92
C CYS A 119 12.46 -25.98 -17.17
N ARG A 120 13.55 -25.63 -16.47
CA ARG A 120 14.29 -24.36 -16.69
C ARG A 120 14.89 -24.31 -18.10
N LYS A 121 15.54 -25.39 -18.56
CA LYS A 121 16.09 -25.49 -19.92
C LYS A 121 15.00 -25.38 -20.99
N PHE A 122 13.89 -26.09 -20.83
CA PHE A 122 12.73 -26.01 -21.73
C PHE A 122 12.18 -24.58 -21.83
N SER A 123 11.97 -23.94 -20.69
CA SER A 123 11.53 -22.55 -20.59
C SER A 123 12.50 -21.58 -21.29
N ALA A 124 13.81 -21.74 -21.07
CA ALA A 124 14.84 -20.91 -21.70
C ALA A 124 14.85 -21.07 -23.23
N LYS A 125 14.75 -22.31 -23.74
CA LYS A 125 14.68 -22.60 -25.19
C LYS A 125 13.45 -21.96 -25.83
N HIS A 126 12.27 -22.07 -25.22
CA HIS A 126 11.06 -21.43 -25.74
C HIS A 126 11.10 -19.91 -25.69
N LYS A 127 11.74 -19.34 -24.66
CA LYS A 127 11.97 -17.91 -24.56
C LYS A 127 12.92 -17.40 -25.66
N ALA A 128 14.01 -18.12 -25.92
CA ALA A 128 14.97 -17.80 -26.98
C ALA A 128 14.37 -17.96 -28.38
N ALA A 129 13.65 -19.06 -28.62
CA ALA A 129 12.95 -19.33 -29.88
C ALA A 129 11.69 -18.47 -30.08
N LYS A 130 11.32 -17.64 -29.09
CA LYS A 130 10.08 -16.84 -29.05
C LYS A 130 8.83 -17.65 -29.45
N THR A 131 8.76 -18.95 -29.18
CA THR A 131 7.73 -19.84 -29.75
C THR A 131 6.30 -19.40 -29.38
N TYR A 132 6.12 -18.89 -28.17
CA TYR A 132 4.84 -18.37 -27.69
C TYR A 132 4.97 -16.89 -27.33
N TYR A 133 5.09 -16.03 -28.33
CA TYR A 133 5.17 -14.58 -28.16
C TYR A 133 3.82 -13.89 -28.39
N CYS A 134 3.61 -12.78 -27.68
CA CYS A 134 2.49 -11.88 -27.96
C CYS A 134 2.98 -10.75 -28.89
N PRO A 135 2.37 -10.54 -30.06
CA PRO A 135 2.77 -9.47 -30.98
C PRO A 135 2.37 -8.06 -30.51
N VAL A 136 1.55 -7.93 -29.46
CA VAL A 136 1.04 -6.64 -28.98
C VAL A 136 1.92 -6.05 -27.88
N CYS A 137 2.56 -6.87 -27.06
CA CYS A 137 3.38 -6.41 -25.93
C CYS A 137 4.79 -7.05 -25.88
N ASP A 138 5.15 -7.80 -26.92
CA ASP A 138 6.43 -8.49 -27.09
C ASP A 138 6.86 -9.36 -25.91
N ARG A 139 5.87 -9.87 -25.16
CA ARG A 139 6.12 -10.78 -24.04
C ARG A 139 6.16 -12.22 -24.54
N ALA A 140 7.28 -12.89 -24.28
CA ALA A 140 7.44 -14.32 -24.52
C ALA A 140 6.91 -15.14 -23.33
N PHE A 141 6.24 -16.25 -23.64
CA PHE A 141 5.71 -17.21 -22.68
C PHE A 141 6.34 -18.58 -22.93
N ASN A 142 6.41 -19.40 -21.87
CA ASN A 142 7.01 -20.74 -21.96
C ASN A 142 5.95 -21.82 -22.24
N ILE A 143 4.66 -21.48 -22.16
CA ILE A 143 3.52 -22.39 -22.31
C ILE A 143 2.44 -21.70 -23.15
N LYS A 144 1.90 -22.41 -24.16
CA LYS A 144 0.84 -21.93 -25.06
C LYS A 144 -0.41 -21.43 -24.31
N GLY A 145 -0.80 -22.13 -23.25
CA GLY A 145 -1.96 -21.76 -22.42
C GLY A 145 -1.82 -20.39 -21.74
N HIS A 146 -0.61 -20.00 -21.33
CA HIS A 146 -0.36 -18.67 -20.75
C HIS A 146 -0.48 -17.57 -21.80
N LEU A 147 0.01 -17.80 -23.03
CA LEU A 147 -0.19 -16.87 -24.13
C LEU A 147 -1.68 -16.67 -24.45
N LYS A 148 -2.48 -17.75 -24.45
CA LYS A 148 -3.94 -17.66 -24.70
C LYS A 148 -4.64 -16.83 -23.63
N LYS A 149 -4.36 -17.08 -22.34
CA LYS A 149 -4.92 -16.29 -21.22
C LYS A 149 -4.50 -14.83 -21.30
N HIS A 150 -3.23 -14.57 -21.62
CA HIS A 150 -2.70 -13.23 -21.79
C HIS A 150 -3.39 -12.47 -22.93
N LYS A 151 -3.58 -13.09 -24.11
CA LYS A 151 -4.32 -12.49 -25.23
C LYS A 151 -5.77 -12.16 -24.84
N LYS A 152 -6.45 -13.05 -24.11
CA LYS A 152 -7.82 -12.79 -23.60
C LYS A 152 -7.84 -11.60 -22.64
N HIS A 153 -6.85 -11.47 -21.76
CA HIS A 153 -6.72 -10.32 -20.87
C HIS A 153 -6.47 -9.02 -21.66
N LEU A 154 -5.57 -9.04 -22.65
CA LEU A 154 -5.32 -7.86 -23.50
C LEU A 154 -6.58 -7.42 -24.23
N ALA A 155 -7.40 -8.35 -24.74
CA ALA A 155 -8.67 -8.02 -25.38
C ALA A 155 -9.66 -7.35 -24.41
N LYS A 156 -9.74 -7.80 -23.15
CA LYS A 156 -10.56 -7.17 -22.11
C LYS A 156 -10.08 -5.76 -21.77
N VAL A 157 -8.77 -5.57 -21.64
CA VAL A 157 -8.18 -4.25 -21.37
C VAL A 157 -8.41 -3.30 -22.55
N ALA A 158 -8.29 -3.78 -23.79
CA ALA A 158 -8.59 -2.99 -24.98
C ALA A 158 -10.07 -2.60 -25.06
N ALA A 159 -10.98 -3.51 -24.74
CA ALA A 159 -12.41 -3.22 -24.68
C ALA A 159 -12.74 -2.21 -23.57
N ALA A 160 -12.16 -2.36 -22.38
CA ALA A 160 -12.35 -1.42 -21.27
C ALA A 160 -11.75 -0.02 -21.54
N ALA A 161 -10.60 0.04 -22.23
CA ALA A 161 -9.99 1.29 -22.67
C ALA A 161 -10.79 2.00 -23.77
N ALA A 162 -11.63 1.27 -24.52
CA ALA A 162 -12.53 1.85 -25.52
C ALA A 162 -13.81 2.41 -24.90
N THR A 163 -14.22 1.94 -23.71
CA THR A 163 -15.46 2.38 -23.04
C THR A 163 -15.23 3.49 -22.02
N GLU A 164 -14.05 3.58 -21.41
CA GLU A 164 -13.71 4.65 -20.47
C GLU A 164 -12.32 5.18 -20.76
N ASN A 165 -12.17 6.50 -20.63
CA ASN A 165 -10.91 7.25 -20.74
C ASN A 165 -9.99 6.93 -19.54
N HIS A 166 -9.67 5.65 -19.36
CA HIS A 166 -8.95 5.11 -18.22
C HIS A 166 -7.45 5.25 -18.46
N LYS A 167 -6.85 6.23 -17.78
CA LYS A 167 -5.40 6.47 -17.77
C LYS A 167 -4.69 5.27 -17.09
N CYS A 168 -4.47 4.21 -17.86
CA CYS A 168 -3.87 2.97 -17.36
C CYS A 168 -2.36 3.18 -17.10
N THR A 169 -2.01 3.45 -15.85
CA THR A 169 -0.63 3.65 -15.35
C THR A 169 0.26 2.41 -15.45
N VAL A 170 -0.28 1.26 -15.85
CA VAL A 170 0.44 -0.01 -15.96
C VAL A 170 1.33 -0.04 -17.22
N SER A 171 0.95 0.65 -18.30
CA SER A 171 1.78 0.74 -19.51
C SER A 171 3.00 1.65 -19.33
N GLU A 172 2.85 2.75 -18.58
CA GLU A 172 3.95 3.64 -18.19
C GLU A 172 4.91 2.97 -17.19
N MET A 173 4.40 2.17 -16.24
CA MET A 173 5.26 1.40 -15.32
C MET A 173 6.10 0.35 -16.05
N VAL A 174 5.55 -0.35 -17.04
CA VAL A 174 6.31 -1.37 -17.79
C VAL A 174 7.39 -0.73 -18.69
N ARG A 175 7.16 0.47 -19.22
CA ARG A 175 8.17 1.24 -19.95
C ARG A 175 9.29 1.73 -19.03
N LYS A 176 8.93 2.28 -17.86
CA LYS A 176 9.90 2.82 -16.88
C LYS A 176 10.83 1.76 -16.27
N TYR A 177 10.37 0.50 -16.14
CA TYR A 177 11.19 -0.61 -15.64
C TYR A 177 12.04 -1.32 -16.71
N ARG A 178 11.92 -0.93 -18.00
CA ARG A 178 12.67 -1.55 -19.11
C ARG A 178 13.80 -0.71 -19.69
N GLY A 179 14.04 0.51 -19.20
CA GLY A 179 15.21 1.30 -19.61
C GLY A 179 15.36 1.46 -21.12
N ILE A 180 14.24 1.72 -21.81
CA ILE A 180 14.21 2.34 -23.14
C ILE A 180 13.57 3.70 -22.96
#